data_AF-A0A645CHW6-F1
#
_entry.id   AF-A0A645CHW6-F1
#
_cell.length_a   1.000
_cell.length_b   1.000
_cell.length_c   1.000
_cell.angle_alpha   90.00
_cell.angle_beta   90.00
_cell.angle_gamma   90.00
#
_symmetry.space_group_name_H-M   'P 1'
#
loop_
_entity.id
_entity.type
_entity.pdbx_description
1 polymer ?
#
loop_
_entity_poly.entity_id
_entity_poly.type
_entity_poly.pdbx_seq_one_letter_code
_entity_poly.pdbx_strand_id
1 'polypeptide(L)'
;MKKDKALMICLISVILFSVFFMIILIYYSDIIIVTNKFFKSTTKEYWYWYSVVRPTVKYESIILKITYLIKPMFSLIFILEFFYIISNDKYIKVIGKRKVVLSSIISFTIYCLSFIFIKYKAEHYRLFMSLISTELLSLVVLNLILTFKKENKHLAEMN
;
A
#
# COMPACT_ATOMS: atom_id res chain seq x y z
N MET A 1 -23.48 -18.26 -10.35
CA MET A 1 -22.66 -17.03 -10.16
C MET A 1 -21.53 -17.03 -11.20
N LYS A 2 -21.59 -16.22 -12.28
CA LYS A 2 -20.43 -16.03 -13.17
C LYS A 2 -19.33 -15.40 -12.32
N LYS A 3 -18.16 -16.05 -12.18
CA LYS A 3 -17.01 -15.47 -11.46
C LYS A 3 -16.66 -14.14 -12.13
N ASP A 4 -16.76 -13.03 -11.40
CA ASP A 4 -16.28 -11.73 -11.89
C ASP A 4 -14.76 -11.80 -12.01
N LYS A 5 -14.29 -12.09 -13.22
CA LYS A 5 -12.86 -12.23 -13.53
C LYS A 5 -12.08 -10.97 -13.10
N ALA A 6 -12.69 -9.80 -13.22
CA ALA A 6 -12.10 -8.53 -12.80
C ALA A 6 -11.80 -8.47 -11.30
N LEU A 7 -12.77 -8.80 -10.44
CA LEU A 7 -12.58 -8.80 -8.98
C LEU A 7 -11.57 -9.86 -8.53
N MET A 8 -11.46 -10.97 -9.26
CA MET A 8 -10.45 -11.99 -9.00
C MET A 8 -9.05 -11.48 -9.34
N ILE A 9 -8.88 -10.76 -10.45
CA ILE A 9 -7.60 -10.12 -10.80
C ILE A 9 -7.21 -9.10 -9.73
N CYS A 10 -8.15 -8.25 -9.29
CA CYS A 10 -7.89 -7.28 -8.21
C CYS A 10 -7.50 -7.97 -6.89
N LEU A 11 -8.11 -9.12 -6.57
CA LEU A 11 -7.73 -9.88 -5.39
C LEU A 11 -6.30 -10.44 -5.52
N ILE A 12 -5.93 -10.95 -6.69
CA ILE A 12 -4.59 -11.49 -6.96
C ILE A 12 -3.54 -10.39 -6.85
N SER A 13 -3.78 -9.21 -7.41
CA SER A 13 -2.85 -8.07 -7.32
C SER A 13 -2.64 -7.62 -5.87
N VAL A 14 -3.73 -7.53 -5.08
CA VAL A 14 -3.64 -7.25 -3.63
C VAL A 14 -2.78 -8.29 -2.92
N ILE A 15 -3.06 -9.59 -3.11
CA ILE A 15 -2.31 -10.67 -2.45
C ILE A 15 -0.83 -10.62 -2.82
N LEU A 16 -0.51 -10.45 -4.10
CA LEU A 16 0.87 -10.37 -4.58
C LEU A 16 1.63 -9.20 -3.93
N PHE A 17 1.00 -8.02 -3.87
CA PHE A 17 1.63 -6.86 -3.24
C PHE A 17 1.75 -7.01 -1.72
N SER A 18 0.72 -7.49 -1.02
CA SER A 18 0.79 -7.68 0.43
C SER A 18 1.85 -8.73 0.81
N VAL A 19 2.01 -9.80 0.03
CA VAL A 19 3.12 -10.75 0.21
C VAL A 19 4.48 -10.06 0.01
N PHE A 20 4.62 -9.26 -1.05
CA PHE A 20 5.82 -8.47 -1.28
C PHE A 20 6.11 -7.49 -0.13
N PHE A 21 5.11 -6.77 0.36
CA PHE A 21 5.21 -5.86 1.49
C PHE A 21 5.67 -6.60 2.75
N MET A 22 5.08 -7.76 3.05
CA MET A 22 5.45 -8.57 4.21
C MET A 22 6.89 -9.10 4.11
N ILE A 23 7.34 -9.49 2.91
CA ILE A 23 8.74 -9.90 2.69
C ILE A 23 9.68 -8.73 3.01
N ILE A 24 9.38 -7.52 2.54
CA ILE A 24 10.21 -6.33 2.79
C ILE A 24 10.16 -5.95 4.28
N LEU A 25 9.00 -6.07 4.92
CA LEU A 25 8.82 -5.75 6.33
C LEU A 25 9.54 -6.74 7.27
N ILE A 26 9.58 -8.03 6.94
CA ILE A 26 10.15 -9.07 7.82
C ILE A 26 11.63 -9.27 7.54
N TYR A 27 12.02 -9.46 6.28
CA TYR A 27 13.38 -9.87 5.91
C TYR A 27 14.31 -8.70 5.56
N TYR A 28 13.74 -7.54 5.21
CA TYR A 28 14.50 -6.38 4.75
C TYR A 28 14.15 -5.11 5.54
N SER A 29 13.71 -5.30 6.80
CA SER A 29 13.30 -4.23 7.70
C SER A 29 14.42 -3.24 8.01
N ASP A 30 15.67 -3.71 7.98
CA ASP A 30 16.87 -2.96 8.33
C ASP A 30 17.47 -2.17 7.15
N ILE A 31 16.90 -2.31 5.94
CA ILE A 31 17.31 -1.45 4.82
C ILE A 31 16.87 -0.02 5.11
N ILE A 32 17.85 0.85 5.33
CA ILE A 32 17.65 2.29 5.51
C ILE A 32 17.78 2.96 4.15
N ILE A 33 16.86 3.88 3.84
CA ILE A 33 16.92 4.72 2.65
C ILE A 33 16.98 6.18 3.01
N VAL A 34 17.58 7.00 2.16
CA VAL A 34 17.44 8.45 2.25
C VAL A 34 16.31 8.91 1.36
N THR A 35 15.40 9.67 1.95
CA THR A 35 14.19 10.18 1.30
C THR A 35 14.28 11.69 1.12
N ASN A 36 13.31 12.26 0.41
CA ASN A 36 13.18 13.71 0.29
C ASN A 36 12.98 14.35 1.68
N LYS A 37 13.53 15.56 1.87
CA LYS A 37 13.37 16.41 3.06
C LYS A 37 11.92 16.55 3.54
N PHE A 38 10.94 16.46 2.63
CA PHE A 38 9.52 16.48 3.01
C PHE A 38 9.15 15.37 4.01
N PHE A 39 9.62 14.15 3.75
CA PHE A 39 9.38 12.96 4.58
C PHE A 39 10.30 12.93 5.78
N LYS A 40 11.59 13.26 5.57
CA LYS A 40 12.57 13.32 6.65
C LYS A 40 13.76 14.18 6.28
N SER A 41 14.11 15.11 7.16
CA SER A 41 15.29 15.94 7.00
C SER A 41 16.56 15.16 7.32
N THR A 42 17.56 15.27 6.46
CA THR A 42 18.87 14.62 6.64
C THR A 42 19.91 15.67 7.00
N THR A 43 20.61 15.49 8.12
CA THR A 43 21.77 16.33 8.49
C THR A 43 23.02 15.91 7.72
N LYS A 44 24.03 16.78 7.66
CA LYS A 44 25.32 16.43 7.01
C LYS A 44 26.00 15.26 7.71
N GLU A 45 25.97 15.24 9.04
CA GLU A 45 26.49 14.15 9.87
C GLU A 45 25.80 12.82 9.56
N TYR A 46 24.46 12.83 9.47
CA TYR A 46 23.70 11.65 9.10
C TYR A 46 24.03 11.17 7.69
N TRP A 47 24.22 12.08 6.74
CA TRP A 47 24.60 11.72 5.38
C TRP A 47 25.99 11.07 5.34
N TYR A 48 26.96 11.61 6.07
CA TYR A 48 28.28 11.01 6.21
C TYR A 48 28.21 9.61 6.81
N TRP A 49 27.47 9.46 7.91
CA TRP A 49 27.24 8.16 8.54
C TRP A 49 26.60 7.17 7.56
N TYR A 50 25.54 7.58 6.86
CA TYR A 50 24.80 6.74 5.92
C TYR A 50 25.67 6.28 4.73
N SER A 51 26.50 7.17 4.19
CA SER A 51 27.29 6.90 2.99
C SER A 51 28.62 6.19 3.26
N VAL A 52 29.21 6.35 4.44
CA VAL A 52 30.59 5.93 4.72
C VAL A 52 30.68 4.89 5.85
N VAL A 53 29.85 5.04 6.88
CA VAL A 53 30.02 4.30 8.15
C VAL A 53 29.00 3.17 8.30
N ARG A 54 27.82 3.31 7.70
CA ARG A 54 26.71 2.38 7.88
C ARG A 54 27.07 0.96 7.42
N PRO A 55 26.71 -0.08 8.19
CA PRO A 55 26.84 -1.47 7.75
C PRO A 55 26.13 -1.71 6.41
N THR A 56 26.75 -2.54 5.57
CA THR A 56 26.16 -2.98 4.31
C THR A 56 25.14 -4.08 4.57
N VAL A 57 23.96 -3.97 3.95
CA VAL A 57 22.95 -5.02 4.02
C VAL A 57 23.07 -5.93 2.80
N LYS A 58 22.96 -7.25 2.99
CA LYS A 58 23.06 -8.22 1.90
C LYS A 58 21.95 -7.97 0.87
N TYR A 59 22.32 -7.97 -0.41
CA TYR A 59 21.42 -7.74 -1.55
C TYR A 59 20.69 -6.39 -1.56
N GLU A 60 21.10 -5.42 -0.73
CA GLU A 60 20.40 -4.14 -0.57
C GLU A 60 20.15 -3.43 -1.91
N SER A 61 21.17 -3.33 -2.75
CA SER A 61 21.08 -2.64 -4.05
C SER A 61 20.05 -3.29 -4.99
N ILE A 62 19.93 -4.62 -4.96
CA ILE A 62 18.98 -5.37 -5.78
C ILE A 62 17.57 -5.17 -5.23
N ILE A 63 17.39 -5.33 -3.91
CA ILE A 63 16.09 -5.17 -3.24
C ILE A 63 15.56 -3.74 -3.39
N LEU A 64 16.43 -2.73 -3.29
CA LEU A 64 16.07 -1.34 -3.56
C LEU A 64 15.56 -1.15 -4.99
N LYS A 65 16.29 -1.65 -5.99
CA LYS A 65 15.87 -1.55 -7.41
C LYS A 65 14.52 -2.23 -7.65
N ILE A 66 14.34 -3.44 -7.14
CA ILE A 66 13.09 -4.18 -7.23
C ILE A 66 11.96 -3.37 -6.58
N THR A 67 12.18 -2.84 -5.38
CA THR A 67 11.17 -2.06 -4.65
C THR A 67 10.80 -0.77 -5.37
N TYR A 68 11.77 -0.04 -5.92
CA TYR A 68 11.53 1.17 -6.70
C TYR A 68 10.79 0.91 -8.02
N LEU A 69 10.85 -0.31 -8.56
CA LEU A 69 10.07 -0.71 -9.73
C LEU A 69 8.66 -1.19 -9.35
N ILE A 70 8.56 -2.08 -8.36
CA ILE A 70 7.29 -2.70 -7.93
C ILE A 70 6.35 -1.67 -7.31
N LYS A 71 6.85 -0.77 -6.46
CA LYS A 71 6.03 0.24 -5.77
C LYS A 71 5.17 1.08 -6.73
N PRO A 72 5.72 1.81 -7.72
CA PRO A 72 4.92 2.63 -8.61
C PRO A 72 3.99 1.78 -9.48
N MET A 73 4.43 0.59 -9.93
CA MET A 73 3.61 -0.32 -10.73
C MET A 73 2.34 -0.74 -9.98
N PHE A 74 2.47 -1.23 -8.75
CA PHE A 74 1.32 -1.61 -7.93
C PHE A 74 0.49 -0.41 -7.46
N SER A 75 1.12 0.73 -7.19
CA SER A 75 0.37 1.96 -6.88
C SER A 75 -0.55 2.34 -8.04
N LEU A 76 -0.06 2.28 -9.28
CA LEU A 76 -0.87 2.53 -10.47
C LEU A 76 -1.98 1.50 -10.63
N ILE A 77 -1.66 0.20 -10.46
CA ILE A 77 -2.64 -0.88 -10.52
C ILE A 77 -3.78 -0.63 -9.53
N PHE A 78 -3.48 -0.38 -8.26
CA PHE A 78 -4.53 -0.18 -7.26
C PHE A 78 -5.31 1.12 -7.46
N ILE A 79 -4.70 2.17 -7.99
CA ILE A 79 -5.43 3.39 -8.37
C ILE A 79 -6.43 3.06 -9.49
N LEU A 80 -6.01 2.31 -10.52
CA LEU A 80 -6.89 1.91 -11.61
C LEU A 80 -8.00 0.97 -11.14
N GLU A 81 -7.70 0.01 -10.27
CA GLU A 81 -8.68 -0.89 -9.67
C GLU A 81 -9.69 -0.13 -8.80
N PHE A 82 -9.22 0.82 -8.00
CA PHE A 82 -10.08 1.71 -7.22
C PHE A 82 -11.03 2.49 -8.14
N PHE A 83 -10.50 3.15 -9.17
CA PHE A 83 -11.32 3.88 -10.15
C PHE A 83 -12.29 2.98 -10.90
N TYR A 84 -11.88 1.77 -11.27
CA TYR A 84 -12.73 0.79 -11.91
C TYR A 84 -13.92 0.38 -11.01
N ILE A 85 -13.67 0.14 -9.72
CA ILE A 85 -14.73 -0.23 -8.77
C ILE A 85 -15.73 0.92 -8.59
N ILE A 86 -15.25 2.16 -8.41
CA ILE A 86 -16.14 3.30 -8.12
C ILE A 86 -16.90 3.80 -9.36
N SER A 87 -16.33 3.63 -10.56
CA SER A 87 -16.95 4.08 -11.82
C SER A 87 -17.94 3.08 -12.38
N ASN A 88 -17.92 1.84 -11.90
CA ASN A 88 -18.81 0.79 -12.36
C ASN A 88 -20.07 0.72 -11.49
N ASP A 89 -21.19 1.08 -12.10
CA ASP A 89 -22.52 1.08 -11.49
C ASP A 89 -22.90 -0.23 -10.79
N LYS A 90 -22.47 -1.37 -11.35
CA LYS A 90 -22.75 -2.69 -10.77
C LYS A 90 -22.10 -2.84 -9.39
N TYR A 91 -20.87 -2.36 -9.21
CA TYR A 91 -20.17 -2.49 -7.93
C TYR A 91 -20.57 -1.40 -6.95
N ILE A 92 -20.65 -0.14 -7.40
CA ILE A 92 -20.93 1.00 -6.51
C ILE A 92 -22.35 0.98 -5.94
N LYS A 93 -23.35 0.46 -6.68
CA LYS A 93 -24.72 0.32 -6.18
C LYS A 93 -24.81 -0.69 -5.04
N VAL A 94 -24.03 -1.78 -5.12
CA VAL A 94 -24.00 -2.84 -4.10
C VAL A 94 -23.17 -2.42 -2.88
N ILE A 95 -21.99 -1.83 -3.09
CA ILE A 95 -21.11 -1.39 -1.99
C ILE A 95 -21.73 -0.18 -1.26
N GLY A 96 -22.27 0.78 -2.01
CA GLY A 96 -22.75 2.06 -1.51
C GLY A 96 -21.64 3.10 -1.38
N LYS A 97 -21.87 4.30 -1.93
CA LYS A 97 -20.91 5.41 -1.96
C LYS A 97 -20.36 5.79 -0.58
N ARG A 98 -21.20 5.74 0.46
CA ARG A 98 -20.81 6.08 1.84
C ARG A 98 -19.70 5.15 2.37
N LYS A 99 -19.75 3.85 2.07
CA LYS A 99 -18.75 2.88 2.53
C LYS A 99 -17.41 3.12 1.82
N VAL A 100 -17.44 3.45 0.53
CA VAL A 100 -16.23 3.83 -0.24
C VAL A 100 -15.56 5.04 0.39
N VAL A 101 -16.32 6.13 0.60
CA VAL A 101 -15.80 7.37 1.19
C VAL A 101 -15.21 7.11 2.58
N LEU A 102 -15.92 6.35 3.43
CA LEU A 102 -15.43 6.01 4.77
C LEU A 102 -14.11 5.23 4.71
N SER A 103 -14.01 4.23 3.84
CA SER A 103 -12.79 3.44 3.66
C SER A 103 -11.62 4.30 3.21
N SER A 104 -11.84 5.24 2.29
CA SER A 104 -10.82 6.18 1.83
C SER A 104 -10.37 7.14 2.94
N ILE A 105 -11.30 7.69 3.73
CA ILE A 105 -10.99 8.61 4.84
C ILE A 105 -10.16 7.89 5.91
N ILE A 106 -10.54 6.66 6.27
CA ILE A 106 -9.80 5.86 7.26
C ILE A 106 -8.37 5.62 6.77
N SER A 107 -8.21 5.17 5.52
CA SER A 107 -6.89 4.91 4.92
C SER A 107 -6.03 6.18 4.87
N PHE A 108 -6.61 7.32 4.50
CA PHE A 108 -5.93 8.61 4.51
C PHE A 108 -5.51 9.03 5.93
N THR A 109 -6.37 8.82 6.92
CA THR A 109 -6.06 9.12 8.33
C THR A 109 -4.88 8.29 8.82
N ILE A 110 -4.87 6.98 8.53
CA ILE A 110 -3.77 6.08 8.88
C ILE A 110 -2.48 6.52 8.17
N TYR A 111 -2.56 6.93 6.90
CA TYR A 111 -1.41 7.46 6.16
C TYR A 111 -0.83 8.71 6.82
N CYS A 112 -1.67 9.68 7.19
CA CYS A 112 -1.24 10.90 7.87
C CYS A 112 -0.58 10.60 9.22
N LEU A 113 -1.16 9.71 10.02
CA LEU A 113 -0.58 9.29 11.30
C LEU A 113 0.77 8.59 11.11
N SER A 114 0.86 7.71 10.12
CA SER A 114 2.12 7.03 9.76
C SER A 114 3.19 8.04 9.35
N PHE A 115 2.82 9.02 8.53
CA PHE A 115 3.71 10.08 8.09
C PHE A 115 4.26 10.91 9.27
N ILE A 116 3.39 11.32 10.20
CA ILE A 116 3.80 12.07 11.40
C ILE A 116 4.76 11.23 12.24
N PHE A 117 4.45 9.95 12.45
CA PHE A 117 5.32 9.05 13.21
C PHE A 117 6.69 8.88 12.55
N ILE A 118 6.73 8.66 11.24
CA ILE A 118 7.99 8.51 10.49
C ILE A 118 8.83 9.80 10.53
N LYS A 119 8.17 10.95 10.41
CA LYS A 119 8.84 12.25 10.36
C LYS A 119 9.49 12.64 11.69
N TYR A 120 8.80 12.39 12.80
CA TYR A 120 9.21 12.91 14.12
C TYR A 120 9.69 11.86 15.12
N LYS A 121 9.35 10.58 14.94
CA LYS A 121 9.67 9.52 15.91
C LYS A 121 10.62 8.46 15.37
N ALA A 122 10.53 8.09 14.10
CA ALA A 122 11.48 7.13 13.54
C ALA A 122 12.89 7.73 13.55
N GLU A 123 13.91 6.93 13.87
CA GLU A 123 15.32 7.34 13.80
C GLU A 123 15.86 7.28 12.37
N HIS A 124 15.48 6.23 11.64
CA HIS A 124 15.84 6.01 10.25
C HIS A 124 14.60 5.86 9.38
N TYR A 125 14.65 6.35 8.14
CA TYR A 125 13.61 6.03 7.16
C TYR A 125 13.92 4.66 6.55
N ARG A 126 13.12 3.65 6.89
CA ARG A 126 13.33 2.26 6.45
C ARG A 126 12.59 1.98 5.14
N LEU A 127 13.06 1.00 4.37
CA LEU A 127 12.52 0.71 3.03
C LEU A 127 11.02 0.39 3.05
N PHE A 128 10.56 -0.43 3.99
CA PHE A 128 9.14 -0.77 4.12
C PHE A 128 8.26 0.47 4.38
N MET A 129 8.79 1.50 5.05
CA MET A 129 8.06 2.74 5.31
C MET A 129 7.72 3.46 4.01
N SER A 130 8.52 3.28 2.96
CA SER A 130 8.22 3.80 1.62
C SER A 130 7.03 3.10 0.96
N LEU A 131 6.65 1.89 1.40
CA LEU A 131 5.59 1.07 0.80
C LEU A 131 4.24 1.24 1.50
N ILE A 132 4.20 1.85 2.69
CA ILE A 132 2.98 2.03 3.49
C ILE A 132 1.85 2.67 2.68
N SER A 133 2.13 3.68 1.87
CA SER A 133 1.08 4.33 1.04
C SER A 133 0.43 3.35 0.07
N THR A 134 1.23 2.46 -0.53
CA THR A 134 0.74 1.49 -1.52
C THR A 134 0.02 0.34 -0.82
N GLU A 135 0.46 -0.06 0.37
CA GLU A 135 -0.24 -1.07 1.19
C GLU A 135 -1.59 -0.54 1.70
N LEU A 136 -1.65 0.73 2.12
CA LEU A 136 -2.92 1.34 2.51
C LEU A 136 -3.91 1.41 1.35
N LEU A 137 -3.41 1.58 0.12
CA LEU A 137 -4.24 1.54 -1.08
C LEU A 137 -4.68 0.11 -1.42
N SER A 138 -3.79 -0.90 -1.30
CA SER A 138 -4.13 -2.31 -1.49
C SER A 138 -5.24 -2.75 -0.52
N LEU A 139 -5.16 -2.32 0.75
CA LEU A 139 -6.16 -2.59 1.78
C LEU A 139 -7.50 -1.92 1.49
N VAL A 140 -7.51 -0.70 0.94
CA VAL A 140 -8.76 -0.05 0.49
C VAL A 140 -9.40 -0.89 -0.61
N VAL A 141 -8.65 -1.29 -1.64
CA VAL A 141 -9.17 -2.14 -2.73
C VAL A 141 -9.69 -3.47 -2.18
N LEU A 142 -8.94 -4.12 -1.28
CA LEU A 142 -9.36 -5.35 -0.62
C LEU A 142 -10.69 -5.18 0.11
N ASN A 143 -10.82 -4.12 0.91
CA ASN A 143 -12.03 -3.84 1.67
C ASN A 143 -13.24 -3.66 0.75
N LEU A 144 -13.07 -2.96 -0.38
CA LEU A 144 -14.13 -2.80 -1.38
C LEU A 144 -14.55 -4.13 -2.00
N ILE A 145 -13.59 -5.00 -2.36
CA ILE A 145 -13.87 -6.33 -2.92
C ILE A 145 -14.63 -7.19 -1.91
N LEU A 146 -14.19 -7.21 -0.65
CA LEU A 146 -14.84 -7.99 0.41
C LEU A 146 -16.24 -7.48 0.71
N THR A 147 -16.41 -6.15 0.76
CA THR A 147 -17.72 -5.53 0.94
C THR A 147 -18.66 -5.92 -0.19
N PHE A 148 -18.22 -5.80 -1.45
CA PHE A 148 -19.05 -6.23 -2.59
C PHE A 148 -19.46 -7.70 -2.48
N LYS A 149 -18.52 -8.60 -2.20
CA LYS A 149 -18.83 -10.04 -2.07
C LYS A 149 -19.84 -10.32 -0.96
N LYS A 150 -19.71 -9.65 0.19
CA LYS A 150 -20.61 -9.81 1.33
C LYS A 150 -22.02 -9.31 1.02
N GLU A 151 -22.14 -8.08 0.54
CA GLU A 151 -23.44 -7.45 0.25
C GLU A 151 -24.14 -8.13 -0.93
N ASN A 152 -23.40 -8.52 -1.98
CA ASN A 152 -23.97 -9.22 -3.13
C ASN A 152 -24.49 -10.62 -2.76
N LYS A 153 -23.82 -11.31 -1.82
CA LYS A 153 -24.31 -12.60 -1.30
C LYS A 153 -25.61 -12.40 -0.52
N HIS A 154 -25.67 -11.39 0.35
CA HIS A 154 -26.88 -11.06 1.11
C HIS A 154 -28.07 -10.70 0.21
N LEU A 155 -27.84 -9.89 -0.84
CA LEU A 155 -28.87 -9.56 -1.84
C LEU A 155 -29.38 -10.77 -2.61
N ALA A 156 -28.53 -11.78 -2.84
CA ALA A 156 -28.91 -13.02 -3.51
C ALA A 156 -29.68 -13.99 -2.59
N GLU A 157 -29.55 -13.86 -1.27
CA GLU A 157 -30.28 -14.65 -0.29
C GLU A 157 -31.66 -14.06 0.04
N MET A 158 -31.88 -12.77 -0.25
CA MET A 158 -33.15 -12.06 -0.03
C MET A 158 -34.11 -12.07 -1.23
N ASN A 159 -33.65 -12.47 -2.42
CA ASN A 159 -34.45 -12.56 -3.65
C ASN A 159 -34.68 -14.03 -4.03
#